data_AF-A0A2U3K2P6-F1
#
_entry.id   AF-A0A2U3K2P6-F1
#
_cell.length_a   1.000
_cell.length_b   1.000
_cell.length_c   1.000
_cell.angle_alpha   90.00
_cell.angle_beta   90.00
_cell.angle_gamma   90.00
#
_symmetry.space_group_name_H-M   'P 1'
#
loop_
_entity.id
_entity.type
_entity.pdbx_description
1 polymer ?
#
loop_
_entity_poly.entity_id
_entity_poly.type
_entity_poly.pdbx_seq_one_letter_code
_entity_poly.pdbx_strand_id
1 'polypeptide(L)'
;MSNHIPKLPGNLVNYNTSLVLVPKAFAKTADYLNVTAEDLIQLELMLNRFNRLIAELLRGAIVRTTFHPWEVELLLDMQDCEIEPRKRAEILRQYQRAVQKQMEIGPGPPMKLSEFLQRRITRRPSVA
;
A
#
# COMPACT_ATOMS: atom_id res chain seq x y z
N MET A 1 -28.40 27.38 39.80
CA MET A 1 -28.52 27.50 38.33
C MET A 1 -27.27 26.88 37.72
N SER A 2 -27.34 25.58 37.41
CA SER A 2 -26.20 24.82 36.85
C SER A 2 -26.22 24.90 35.33
N ASN A 3 -25.20 25.54 34.75
CA ASN A 3 -25.01 25.56 33.30
C ASN A 3 -24.38 24.24 32.85
N HIS A 4 -25.12 23.50 32.04
CA HIS A 4 -24.72 22.27 31.40
C HIS A 4 -23.83 22.60 30.19
N ILE A 5 -22.52 22.34 30.30
CA ILE A 5 -21.56 22.46 29.20
C ILE A 5 -21.62 21.13 28.42
N PRO A 6 -21.97 21.11 27.12
CA PRO A 6 -21.92 19.87 26.34
C PRO A 6 -20.46 19.45 26.17
N LYS A 7 -20.15 18.22 26.60
CA LYS A 7 -18.83 17.61 26.40
C LYS A 7 -18.62 17.34 24.91
N LEU A 8 -17.65 18.02 24.32
CA LEU A 8 -17.13 17.72 22.99
C LEU A 8 -16.32 16.42 23.04
N PRO A 9 -16.46 15.49 22.07
CA PRO A 9 -15.64 14.29 22.02
C PRO A 9 -14.18 14.66 21.75
N GLY A 10 -13.29 14.11 22.58
CA GLY A 10 -11.88 14.41 22.61
C GLY A 10 -11.15 14.12 21.29
N ASN A 11 -10.31 15.09 20.92
CA ASN A 11 -9.08 15.02 20.13
C ASN A 11 -8.99 16.23 19.21
N LEU A 12 -8.76 17.40 19.81
CA LEU A 12 -8.20 18.54 19.11
C LEU A 12 -6.71 18.53 19.40
N VAL A 13 -5.91 18.04 18.46
CA VAL A 13 -4.48 18.32 18.46
C VAL A 13 -4.30 19.56 17.60
N ASN A 14 -3.82 20.63 18.22
CA ASN A 14 -3.63 21.91 17.57
C ASN A 14 -2.37 21.85 16.70
N TYR A 15 -2.56 21.60 15.41
CA TYR A 15 -1.52 21.73 14.41
C TYR A 15 -1.78 23.01 13.64
N ASN A 16 -1.10 24.06 14.06
CA ASN A 16 -1.04 25.30 13.31
C ASN A 16 -0.25 25.01 12.02
N THR A 17 -0.97 24.71 10.93
CA THR A 17 -0.68 24.89 9.48
C THR A 17 -1.33 23.74 8.69
N SER A 18 -2.40 24.08 7.96
CA SER A 18 -3.10 23.27 6.93
C SER A 18 -3.62 21.89 7.36
N LEU A 19 -4.94 21.82 7.53
CA LEU A 19 -5.70 20.57 7.72
C LEU A 19 -5.51 19.62 6.52
N VAL A 20 -4.48 18.78 6.54
CA VAL A 20 -4.39 17.64 5.62
C VAL A 20 -5.18 16.50 6.26
N LEU A 21 -6.22 16.02 5.57
CA LEU A 21 -6.99 14.85 5.98
C LEU A 21 -6.07 13.62 6.01
N VAL A 22 -5.51 13.30 7.17
CA VAL A 22 -4.77 12.06 7.38
C VAL A 22 -5.77 10.90 7.27
N PRO A 23 -5.61 9.97 6.31
CA PRO A 23 -6.50 8.83 6.20
C PRO A 23 -6.51 8.02 7.50
N LYS A 24 -7.69 7.58 7.95
CA LYS A 24 -7.94 6.90 9.24
C LYS A 24 -7.05 5.66 9.49
N ALA A 25 -6.40 5.13 8.46
CA ALA A 25 -5.47 3.99 8.53
C ALA A 25 -4.09 4.32 9.16
N PHE A 26 -3.66 5.58 9.15
CA PHE A 26 -2.31 6.00 9.60
C PHE A 26 -2.13 6.06 11.13
N ALA A 27 -3.18 5.84 11.93
CA ALA A 27 -3.14 6.01 13.38
C ALA A 27 -2.49 4.84 14.17
N LYS A 28 -1.76 3.91 13.51
CA LYS A 28 -1.45 2.59 14.10
C LYS A 28 -0.01 2.27 14.47
N THR A 29 1.01 3.09 14.23
CA THR A 29 2.36 2.80 14.76
C THR A 29 3.01 4.03 15.41
N ALA A 30 3.88 3.81 16.39
CA ALA A 30 4.45 4.87 17.23
C ALA A 30 5.63 5.61 16.56
N ASP A 31 6.09 5.14 15.40
CA ASP A 31 7.26 5.65 14.68
C ASP A 31 6.93 6.77 13.67
N TYR A 32 5.68 7.25 13.64
CA TYR A 32 5.14 8.21 12.67
C TYR A 32 5.43 9.70 12.98
N LEU A 33 6.16 10.02 14.04
CA LEU A 33 6.32 11.40 14.51
C LEU A 33 7.05 12.33 13.51
N ASN A 34 7.64 11.80 12.44
CA ASN A 34 8.34 12.57 11.41
C ASN A 34 7.80 12.37 9.97
N VAL A 35 6.62 11.77 9.77
CA VAL A 35 6.05 11.65 8.41
C VAL A 35 5.50 13.01 7.96
N THR A 36 6.09 13.56 6.91
CA THR A 36 5.69 14.86 6.37
C THR A 36 4.49 14.73 5.44
N ALA A 37 3.79 15.83 5.17
CA ALA A 37 2.72 15.85 4.17
C ALA A 37 3.22 15.42 2.77
N GLU A 38 4.48 15.74 2.45
CA GLU A 38 5.12 15.33 1.20
C GLU A 38 5.26 13.81 1.12
N ASP A 39 5.69 13.15 2.21
CA ASP A 39 5.81 11.69 2.26
C ASP A 39 4.47 10.99 2.02
N LEU A 40 3.38 11.56 2.54
CA LEU A 40 2.02 11.04 2.32
C LEU A 40 1.58 11.20 0.85
N ILE A 41 1.87 12.34 0.24
CA ILE A 41 1.59 12.59 -1.19
C ILE A 41 2.39 11.59 -2.05
N GLN A 42 3.67 11.41 -1.77
CA GLN A 42 4.53 10.48 -2.50
C GLN A 42 4.04 9.04 -2.36
N LEU A 43 3.58 8.65 -1.17
CA LEU A 43 3.01 7.33 -0.92
C LEU A 43 1.72 7.11 -1.72
N GLU A 44 0.82 8.10 -1.76
CA GLU A 44 -0.41 8.04 -2.55
C GLU A 44 -0.13 7.96 -4.05
N LEU A 45 0.80 8.79 -4.56
CA LEU A 45 1.24 8.74 -5.96
C LEU A 45 1.83 7.37 -6.30
N MET A 46 2.69 6.83 -5.44
CA MET A 46 3.28 5.51 -5.63
C MET A 46 2.21 4.41 -5.65
N LEU A 47 1.22 4.46 -4.75
CA LEU A 47 0.12 3.50 -4.71
C LEU A 47 -0.74 3.57 -5.98
N ASN A 48 -1.03 4.78 -6.46
CA ASN A 48 -1.79 4.99 -7.69
C ASN A 48 -1.03 4.44 -8.92
N ARG A 49 0.28 4.68 -9.01
CA ARG A 49 1.14 4.09 -10.04
C ARG A 49 1.14 2.57 -9.99
N PHE A 50 1.26 1.99 -8.79
CA PHE A 50 1.22 0.55 -8.59
C PHE A 50 -0.12 -0.06 -9.03
N ASN A 51 -1.25 0.53 -8.62
CA ASN A 51 -2.57 0.04 -9.00
C ASN A 51 -2.78 0.06 -10.52
N ARG A 52 -2.29 1.12 -11.19
CA ARG A 52 -2.31 1.20 -12.65
C ARG A 52 -1.45 0.11 -13.29
N LEU A 53 -0.28 -0.19 -12.72
CA LEU A 53 0.57 -1.31 -13.14
C LEU A 53 -0.10 -2.67 -13.05
N ILE A 54 -0.75 -2.96 -11.93
CA ILE A 54 -1.48 -4.21 -11.81
C ILE A 54 -2.62 -4.29 -12.85
N ALA A 55 -3.36 -3.20 -13.08
CA ALA A 55 -4.43 -3.19 -14.07
C ALA A 55 -3.92 -3.47 -15.50
N GLU A 56 -2.80 -2.87 -15.89
CA GLU A 56 -2.15 -3.12 -17.18
C GLU A 56 -1.66 -4.57 -17.32
N LEU A 57 -1.06 -5.11 -16.25
CA LEU A 57 -0.60 -6.50 -16.20
C LEU A 57 -1.76 -7.50 -16.30
N LEU A 58 -2.87 -7.23 -15.62
CA LEU A 58 -4.09 -8.03 -15.67
C LEU A 58 -4.73 -8.01 -17.06
N ARG A 59 -4.69 -6.86 -17.75
CA ARG A 59 -5.14 -6.73 -19.14
C ARG A 59 -4.20 -7.40 -20.14
N GLY A 60 -2.95 -7.67 -19.75
CA GLY A 60 -1.92 -8.24 -20.62
C GLY A 60 -1.32 -7.23 -21.61
N ALA A 61 -1.50 -5.93 -21.35
CA ALA A 61 -1.03 -4.88 -22.24
C ALA A 61 -0.51 -3.67 -21.42
N ILE A 62 0.81 -3.47 -21.47
CA ILE A 62 1.50 -2.32 -20.90
C ILE A 62 1.69 -1.30 -22.02
N VAL A 63 1.04 -0.14 -21.90
CA VAL A 63 1.03 0.92 -22.92
C VAL A 63 1.87 2.13 -22.55
N ARG A 64 2.51 2.09 -21.37
CA ARG A 64 3.34 3.19 -20.89
C ARG A 64 4.76 3.13 -21.45
N THR A 65 5.38 4.29 -21.56
CA THR A 65 6.77 4.46 -22.01
C THR A 65 7.73 4.88 -20.89
N THR A 66 7.21 5.18 -19.70
CA THR A 66 8.00 5.64 -18.55
C THR A 66 7.73 4.78 -17.32
N PHE A 67 8.80 4.39 -16.63
CA PHE A 67 8.77 3.56 -15.43
C PHE A 67 9.65 4.19 -14.36
N HIS A 68 9.20 4.11 -13.11
CA HIS A 68 10.02 4.41 -11.94
C HIS A 68 10.93 3.21 -11.64
N PRO A 69 12.13 3.40 -11.06
CA PRO A 69 13.04 2.28 -10.73
C PRO A 69 12.37 1.10 -10.03
N TRP A 70 11.54 1.35 -9.01
CA TRP A 70 10.82 0.28 -8.30
C TRP A 70 9.81 -0.46 -9.19
N GLU A 71 9.21 0.18 -10.20
CA GLU A 71 8.29 -0.50 -11.13
C GLU A 71 9.04 -1.50 -12.00
N VAL A 72 10.25 -1.15 -12.43
CA VAL A 72 11.13 -2.03 -13.21
C VAL A 72 11.55 -3.22 -12.35
N GLU A 73 11.96 -2.98 -11.10
CA GLU A 73 12.31 -4.06 -10.18
C GLU A 73 11.15 -5.03 -9.93
N LEU A 74 9.91 -4.52 -9.81
CA LEU A 74 8.73 -5.38 -9.68
C LEU A 74 8.48 -6.21 -10.94
N LEU A 75 8.63 -5.60 -12.12
CA LEU A 75 8.41 -6.29 -13.39
C LEU A 75 9.42 -7.42 -13.59
N LEU A 76 10.69 -7.18 -13.28
CA LEU A 76 11.75 -8.19 -13.32
C LEU A 76 11.46 -9.32 -12.30
N ASP A 77 11.14 -8.97 -11.06
CA ASP A 77 10.77 -9.96 -10.03
C ASP A 77 9.56 -10.81 -10.42
N MET A 78 8.54 -10.20 -11.05
CA MET A 78 7.37 -10.93 -11.55
C MET A 78 7.69 -11.89 -12.70
N GLN A 79 8.64 -11.52 -13.55
CA GLN A 79 9.12 -12.38 -14.62
C GLN A 79 9.83 -13.62 -14.04
N ASP A 80 10.64 -13.44 -13.01
CA ASP A 80 11.40 -14.51 -12.35
C ASP A 80 10.51 -15.45 -11.51
N CYS A 81 9.33 -15.01 -11.08
CA CYS A 81 8.41 -15.82 -10.28
C CYS A 81 7.68 -16.92 -11.08
N GLU A 82 7.83 -16.98 -12.40
CA GLU A 82 7.26 -18.01 -13.30
C GLU A 82 5.81 -18.43 -12.96
N ILE A 83 4.92 -17.45 -12.84
CA ILE A 83 3.54 -17.72 -12.43
C ILE A 83 2.78 -18.51 -13.51
N GLU A 84 2.14 -19.62 -13.11
CA GLU A 84 1.25 -20.38 -13.99
C GLU A 84 0.18 -19.45 -14.63
N PRO A 85 0.05 -19.40 -15.98
CA PRO A 85 -0.83 -18.45 -16.66
C PRO A 85 -2.28 -18.49 -16.18
N ARG A 86 -2.77 -19.69 -15.83
CA ARG A 86 -4.13 -19.91 -15.31
C ARG A 86 -4.38 -19.22 -13.96
N LYS A 87 -3.36 -19.15 -13.10
CA LYS A 87 -3.45 -18.57 -11.75
C LYS A 87 -3.00 -17.11 -11.70
N ARG A 88 -2.33 -16.62 -12.76
CA ARG A 88 -1.75 -15.27 -12.83
C ARG A 88 -2.71 -14.17 -12.42
N ALA A 89 -3.94 -14.17 -12.96
CA ALA A 89 -4.92 -13.13 -12.65
C ALA A 89 -5.36 -13.15 -11.18
N GLU A 90 -5.53 -14.34 -10.59
CA GLU A 90 -5.88 -14.48 -9.17
C GLU A 90 -4.73 -14.02 -8.27
N ILE A 91 -3.50 -14.47 -8.56
CA ILE A 91 -2.30 -14.13 -7.81
C ILE A 91 -2.05 -12.62 -7.83
N LEU A 92 -2.16 -11.98 -8.99
CA LEU A 92 -2.00 -10.52 -9.11
C LEU A 92 -3.05 -9.74 -8.30
N ARG A 93 -4.31 -10.20 -8.25
CA ARG A 93 -5.35 -9.57 -7.41
C ARG A 93 -5.06 -9.73 -5.92
N GLN A 94 -4.59 -10.89 -5.48
CA GLN A 94 -4.23 -11.11 -4.08
C GLN A 94 -2.99 -10.29 -3.70
N TYR A 95 -2.00 -10.24 -4.59
CA TYR A 95 -0.80 -9.43 -4.44
C TYR A 95 -1.14 -7.93 -4.34
N GLN A 96 -2.02 -7.42 -5.21
CA GLN A 96 -2.48 -6.04 -5.15
C GLN A 96 -3.09 -5.66 -3.80
N ARG A 97 -3.95 -6.52 -3.26
CA ARG A 97 -4.56 -6.32 -1.94
C ARG A 97 -3.52 -6.35 -0.82
N ALA A 98 -2.49 -7.18 -0.94
CA ALA A 98 -1.42 -7.27 0.06
C ALA A 98 -0.56 -5.99 0.07
N VAL A 99 -0.20 -5.48 -1.11
CA VAL A 99 0.53 -4.21 -1.25
C VAL A 99 -0.31 -3.02 -0.76
N GLN A 100 -1.59 -2.94 -1.12
CA GLN A 100 -2.49 -1.89 -0.61
C GLN A 100 -2.49 -1.86 0.93
N LYS A 101 -2.65 -3.02 1.57
CA LYS A 101 -2.58 -3.14 3.04
C LYS A 101 -1.20 -2.80 3.61
N GLN A 102 -0.11 -3.16 2.93
CA GLN A 102 1.24 -2.78 3.35
C GLN A 102 1.40 -1.25 3.35
N MET A 103 0.96 -0.61 2.26
CA MET A 103 1.11 0.84 2.08
C MET A 103 0.16 1.64 2.99
N GLU A 104 -0.93 1.04 3.48
CA GLU A 104 -1.72 1.58 4.59
C GLU A 104 -0.96 1.58 5.93
N ILE A 105 0.00 0.67 6.12
CA ILE A 105 0.74 0.47 7.39
C ILE A 105 1.97 1.36 7.48
N GLY A 106 2.56 1.79 6.36
CA GLY A 106 3.69 2.72 6.38
C GLY A 106 4.37 3.01 5.05
N PRO A 107 5.25 4.02 5.05
CA PRO A 107 6.02 4.41 3.88
C PRO A 107 7.01 3.31 3.50
N GLY A 108 7.22 3.14 2.20
CA GLY A 108 8.13 2.15 1.63
C GLY A 108 7.64 1.65 0.28
N PRO A 109 8.55 1.15 -0.58
CA PRO A 109 8.17 0.64 -1.88
C PRO A 109 7.19 -0.55 -1.76
N PRO A 110 6.34 -0.78 -2.78
CA PRO A 110 5.54 -2.00 -2.85
C PRO A 110 6.41 -3.23 -2.65
N MET A 111 6.00 -4.15 -1.76
CA MET A 111 6.70 -5.42 -1.58
C MET A 111 6.78 -6.19 -2.91
N LYS A 112 7.84 -6.96 -3.12
CA LYS A 112 8.03 -7.77 -4.34
C LYS A 112 7.01 -8.91 -4.43
N LEU A 113 6.78 -9.44 -5.63
CA LEU A 113 5.88 -10.58 -5.81
C LEU A 113 6.48 -11.83 -5.17
N SER A 114 7.78 -12.07 -5.36
CA SER A 114 8.51 -13.17 -4.73
C SER A 114 8.33 -13.17 -3.21
N GLU A 115 8.47 -12.00 -2.57
CA GLU A 115 8.24 -11.81 -1.14
C GLU A 115 6.79 -12.14 -0.74
N PHE A 116 5.81 -11.73 -1.54
CA PHE A 116 4.41 -12.07 -1.30
C PHE A 116 4.15 -13.57 -1.39
N LEU A 117 4.73 -14.25 -2.38
CA LEU A 117 4.62 -15.69 -2.54
C LEU A 117 5.28 -16.43 -1.37
N GLN A 118 6.45 -15.98 -0.91
CA GLN A 118 7.11 -16.52 0.29
C GLN A 118 6.21 -16.39 1.52
N ARG A 119 5.64 -15.21 1.79
CA ARG A 119 4.71 -14.99 2.91
C ARG A 119 3.48 -15.89 2.84
N ARG A 120 3.00 -16.23 1.64
CA ARG A 120 1.87 -17.18 1.45
C ARG A 120 2.27 -18.61 1.79
N ILE A 121 3.49 -19.03 1.44
CA ILE A 121 4.00 -20.36 1.75
C ILE A 121 4.14 -20.50 3.27
N THR A 122 4.75 -19.53 3.96
CA THR A 122 4.94 -19.57 5.42
C THR A 122 3.62 -19.61 6.19
N ARG A 123 2.55 -18.99 5.67
CA ARG A 123 1.22 -18.96 6.32
C ARG A 123 0.40 -20.24 6.09
N ARG A 124 0.77 -21.09 5.14
CA ARG A 124 0.22 -22.44 5.04
C ARG A 124 1.13 -23.34 5.88
N PRO A 125 0.82 -23.63 7.15
CA PRO A 125 1.50 -24.74 7.81
C PRO A 125 1.26 -25.96 6.92
N SER A 126 2.33 -26.69 6.59
CA SER A 126 2.19 -27.97 5.92
C SER A 126 1.41 -28.88 6.85
N VAL A 127 0.10 -28.95 6.65
CA VAL A 127 -0.69 -30.08 7.15
C VAL A 127 -0.36 -31.20 6.18
N ALA A 128 0.69 -31.94 6.50
CA ALA A 128 0.99 -33.26 5.97
C ALA A 128 0.33 -34.30 6.87
#